data_AF-A0A842W855-F1
#
_entry.id   AF-A0A842W855-F1
#
_cell.length_a   1.000
_cell.length_b   1.000
_cell.length_c   1.000
_cell.angle_alpha   90.00
_cell.angle_beta   90.00
_cell.angle_gamma   90.00
#
_symmetry.space_group_name_H-M   'P 1'
#
loop_
_entity.id
_entity.type
_entity.pdbx_description
1 polymer ?
#
loop_
_entity_poly.entity_id
_entity_poly.type
_entity_poly.pdbx_seq_one_letter_code
_entity_poly.pdbx_strand_id
1 'polypeptide(L)'
;MDQALSEFIKKNSGMPLPELKLELMKRGFSSYQIEQALRQVRAKRQSFWIYLIVFLIIIIFFVIIGLVFVSFIRPAEELIKAPAVKESPEKEFVVVPSERPTAPEKPFVEEKDEIKEEFIEEKIESVPETREETKSLSEIRALSNTNPSDAVGECSLLQNVDKCVSLVAKNTNNPDLCREIDDSDIRDNCFLFFGQSNEIHCADILSTAVRRSCFLLADIEEI
;
A
#
# COMPACT_ATOMS: atom_id res chain seq x y z
N MET A 1 -7.19 -15.79 31.32
CA MET A 1 -7.42 -14.33 31.20
C MET A 1 -8.52 -13.99 32.18
N ASP A 2 -8.40 -12.89 32.91
CA ASP A 2 -9.32 -12.57 34.00
C ASP A 2 -10.72 -12.29 33.45
N GLN A 3 -11.69 -13.15 33.76
CA GLN A 3 -13.04 -13.08 33.19
C GLN A 3 -13.70 -11.74 33.52
N ALA A 4 -13.43 -11.21 34.72
CA ALA A 4 -13.90 -9.91 35.18
C ALA A 4 -13.40 -8.74 34.32
N LEU A 5 -12.16 -8.79 33.82
CA LEU A 5 -11.59 -7.76 32.95
C LEU A 5 -12.29 -7.75 31.59
N SER A 6 -12.53 -8.94 31.03
CA SER A 6 -13.21 -9.06 29.74
C SER A 6 -14.67 -8.59 29.79
N GLU A 7 -15.39 -8.91 30.87
CA GLU A 7 -16.77 -8.44 31.07
C GLU A 7 -16.81 -6.92 31.27
N PHE A 8 -15.85 -6.36 32.01
CA PHE A 8 -15.77 -4.92 32.20
C PHE A 8 -15.53 -4.18 30.88
N ILE A 9 -14.60 -4.65 30.05
CA ILE A 9 -14.32 -4.06 28.72
C ILE A 9 -15.57 -4.17 27.83
N LYS A 10 -16.27 -5.31 27.86
CA LYS A 10 -17.48 -5.52 27.06
C LYS A 10 -18.61 -4.57 27.47
N LYS A 11 -18.82 -4.40 28.78
CA LYS A 11 -19.85 -3.51 29.35
C LYS A 11 -19.58 -2.03 29.06
N ASN A 12 -18.32 -1.63 28.96
CA ASN A 12 -17.91 -0.24 28.74
C ASN A 12 -17.38 0.02 27.32
N SER A 13 -17.77 -0.78 26.33
CA SER A 13 -17.26 -0.70 24.95
C SER A 13 -17.60 0.60 24.20
N GLY A 14 -18.50 1.43 24.75
CA GLY A 14 -18.84 2.77 24.23
C GLY A 14 -17.97 3.90 24.79
N MET A 15 -17.11 3.64 25.78
CA MET A 15 -16.21 4.64 26.36
C MET A 15 -14.98 4.84 25.47
N PRO A 16 -14.45 6.07 25.32
CA PRO A 16 -13.18 6.28 24.64
C PRO A 16 -12.05 5.50 25.34
N LEU A 17 -11.15 4.93 24.53
CA LEU A 17 -10.05 4.08 24.96
C LEU A 17 -9.18 4.68 26.10
N PRO A 18 -8.80 5.98 26.09
CA PRO A 18 -8.00 6.56 27.16
C PRO A 18 -8.73 6.58 28.51
N GLU A 19 -10.02 6.90 28.54
CA GLU A 19 -10.83 6.89 29.77
C GLU A 19 -10.97 5.46 30.32
N LEU A 20 -11.20 4.49 29.43
CA LEU A 20 -11.28 3.08 29.81
C LEU A 20 -9.97 2.59 30.42
N LYS A 21 -8.81 3.00 29.87
CA LYS A 21 -7.48 2.66 30.41
C LYS A 21 -7.29 3.26 31.80
N LEU A 22 -7.68 4.51 32.00
CA LEU A 22 -7.60 5.18 33.30
C LEU A 22 -8.45 4.47 34.35
N GLU A 23 -9.68 4.09 34.01
CA GLU A 23 -10.60 3.41 34.93
C GLU A 23 -10.14 2.00 35.30
N LEU A 24 -9.51 1.29 34.35
CA LEU A 24 -8.86 0.00 34.61
C LEU A 24 -7.62 0.13 35.50
N MET A 25 -6.83 1.18 35.32
CA MET A 25 -5.69 1.48 36.19
C MET A 25 -6.14 1.79 37.62
N LYS A 26 -7.23 2.56 37.80
CA LYS A 26 -7.81 2.82 39.13
C LYS A 26 -8.27 1.55 39.85
N ARG A 27 -8.63 0.51 39.10
CA ARG A 27 -8.99 -0.82 39.65
C ARG A 27 -7.80 -1.72 39.95
N GLY A 28 -6.57 -1.23 39.76
CA GLY A 28 -5.34 -1.95 40.08
C GLY A 28 -4.84 -2.89 38.97
N PHE A 29 -5.41 -2.83 37.77
CA PHE A 29 -4.87 -3.61 36.64
C PHE A 29 -3.58 -2.97 36.13
N SER A 30 -2.57 -3.79 35.84
CA SER A 30 -1.33 -3.30 35.26
C SER A 30 -1.52 -2.88 33.79
N SER A 31 -0.74 -1.90 33.31
CA SER A 31 -0.80 -1.46 31.91
C SER A 31 -0.61 -2.62 30.92
N TYR A 32 0.22 -3.60 31.29
CA TYR A 32 0.47 -4.79 30.48
C TYR A 32 -0.78 -5.69 30.33
N GLN A 33 -1.51 -5.93 31.43
CA GLN A 33 -2.75 -6.73 31.40
C GLN A 33 -3.84 -6.04 30.58
N ILE A 34 -3.94 -4.71 30.72
CA ILE A 34 -4.89 -3.89 29.97
C ILE A 34 -4.59 -3.99 28.47
N GLU A 35 -3.33 -3.83 28.06
CA GLU A 35 -2.94 -3.92 26.66
C GLU A 35 -3.16 -5.31 26.06
N GLN A 36 -2.83 -6.38 26.79
CA GLN A 36 -3.12 -7.75 26.32
C GLN A 36 -4.62 -7.97 26.12
N ALA A 37 -5.45 -7.55 27.08
CA ALA A 37 -6.90 -7.72 26.99
C ALA A 37 -7.48 -6.90 25.82
N LEU A 38 -7.03 -5.65 25.65
CA LEU A 38 -7.44 -4.80 24.54
C LEU A 38 -7.01 -5.38 23.19
N ARG A 39 -5.80 -5.94 23.07
CA ARG A 39 -5.35 -6.62 21.84
C ARG A 39 -6.25 -7.79 21.49
N GLN A 40 -6.65 -8.60 22.47
CA GLN A 40 -7.52 -9.76 22.21
C GLN A 40 -8.92 -9.33 21.75
N VAL A 41 -9.51 -8.31 22.39
CA VAL A 41 -10.82 -7.77 22.00
C VAL A 41 -10.75 -7.11 20.62
N ARG A 42 -9.68 -6.35 20.34
CA ARG A 42 -9.47 -5.69 19.04
C ARG A 42 -9.26 -6.72 17.92
N ALA A 43 -8.50 -7.80 18.16
CA ALA A 43 -8.29 -8.87 17.20
C ALA A 43 -9.62 -9.51 16.76
N LYS A 44 -10.53 -9.78 17.71
CA LYS A 44 -11.84 -10.36 17.39
C LYS A 44 -12.73 -9.41 16.60
N ARG A 45 -12.71 -8.10 16.92
CA ARG A 45 -13.48 -7.09 16.18
C ARG A 45 -12.94 -6.88 14.78
N GLN A 46 -11.62 -6.91 14.61
CA GLN A 46 -10.95 -6.76 13.32
C GLN A 46 -11.28 -7.92 12.38
N SER A 47 -11.25 -9.17 12.85
CA SER A 47 -11.67 -10.32 12.02
C SER A 47 -13.11 -10.18 11.54
N PHE A 48 -14.04 -9.73 12.38
CA PHE A 48 -15.43 -9.55 11.98
C PHE A 48 -15.62 -8.56 10.83
N TRP A 49 -14.92 -7.42 10.88
CA TRP A 49 -14.95 -6.43 9.80
C TRP A 49 -14.38 -6.98 8.49
N ILE A 50 -13.27 -7.72 8.56
CA ILE A 50 -12.69 -8.37 7.39
C ILE A 50 -13.68 -9.36 6.75
N TYR A 51 -14.33 -10.21 7.55
CA TYR A 51 -15.33 -11.13 7.03
C TYR A 51 -16.54 -10.43 6.42
N LEU A 52 -16.99 -9.32 7.02
CA LEU A 52 -18.10 -8.52 6.49
C LEU A 52 -17.74 -7.90 5.13
N ILE A 53 -16.52 -7.38 4.97
CA ILE A 53 -16.03 -6.86 3.68
C ILE A 53 -15.95 -7.98 2.64
N VAL A 54 -15.35 -9.12 2.99
CA VAL A 54 -15.25 -10.28 2.09
C VAL A 54 -16.64 -10.78 1.67
N PHE A 55 -17.58 -10.84 2.61
CA PHE A 55 -18.97 -11.24 2.33
C PHE A 55 -19.67 -10.27 1.36
N LEU A 56 -19.48 -8.96 1.52
CA LEU A 56 -20.02 -7.97 0.59
C LEU A 56 -19.42 -8.11 -0.82
N ILE A 57 -18.11 -8.37 -0.93
CA ILE A 57 -17.45 -8.63 -2.21
C ILE A 57 -18.06 -9.86 -2.90
N ILE A 58 -18.31 -10.95 -2.15
CA ILE A 58 -18.94 -12.16 -2.67
C ILE A 58 -20.36 -11.85 -3.20
N ILE A 59 -21.16 -11.08 -2.47
CA ILE A 59 -22.51 -10.67 -2.93
C ILE A 59 -22.42 -9.90 -4.24
N ILE A 60 -21.54 -8.91 -4.32
CA ILE A 60 -21.34 -8.10 -5.53
C ILE A 60 -20.94 -8.99 -6.72
N PHE A 61 -20.04 -9.95 -6.49
CA PHE A 61 -19.61 -10.90 -7.50
C PHE A 61 -20.78 -11.75 -8.05
N PHE A 62 -21.65 -12.27 -7.18
CA PHE A 62 -22.85 -13.01 -7.60
C PHE A 62 -23.85 -12.14 -8.37
N VAL A 63 -24.01 -10.87 -7.99
CA VAL A 63 -24.85 -9.92 -8.73
C VAL A 63 -24.31 -9.71 -10.14
N ILE A 64 -23.00 -9.50 -10.30
CA ILE A 64 -22.37 -9.33 -11.61
C ILE A 64 -22.56 -10.57 -12.49
N ILE A 65 -22.32 -11.77 -11.93
CA ILE A 65 -22.55 -13.04 -12.65
C ILE A 65 -24.01 -13.16 -13.10
N GLY A 66 -24.97 -12.82 -12.23
CA GLY A 66 -26.39 -12.84 -12.58
C GLY A 66 -26.74 -11.90 -13.73
N LEU A 67 -26.18 -10.68 -13.74
CA LEU A 67 -26.39 -9.71 -14.81
C LEU A 67 -25.81 -10.19 -16.15
N VAL A 68 -24.63 -10.81 -16.12
CA VAL A 68 -24.01 -11.41 -17.31
C VAL A 68 -24.90 -12.56 -17.81
N PHE A 69 -25.34 -13.46 -16.93
CA PHE A 69 -26.19 -14.59 -17.29
C PHE A 69 -27.52 -14.17 -17.92
N VAL A 70 -28.19 -13.15 -17.36
CA VAL A 70 -29.43 -12.57 -17.95
C VAL A 70 -29.16 -11.98 -19.34
N SER A 71 -28.00 -11.36 -19.52
CA SER A 71 -27.60 -10.81 -20.83
C SER A 71 -27.37 -11.90 -21.87
N PHE A 72 -26.90 -13.09 -21.46
CA PHE A 72 -26.73 -14.26 -22.33
C PHE A 72 -28.03 -14.98 -22.67
N ILE A 73 -29.08 -14.92 -21.84
CA ILE A 73 -30.37 -15.57 -22.14
C ILE A 73 -31.19 -14.76 -23.17
N ARG A 74 -31.16 -13.42 -23.10
CA ARG A 74 -31.92 -12.56 -24.02
C ARG A 74 -31.73 -12.84 -25.53
N PRO A 75 -30.54 -13.13 -26.07
CA PRO A 75 -30.39 -13.37 -27.51
C PRO A 75 -31.12 -14.62 -28.03
N ALA A 76 -31.50 -15.57 -27.17
CA ALA A 76 -32.21 -16.77 -27.61
C ALA A 76 -33.69 -16.53 -27.94
N GLU A 77 -34.34 -15.53 -27.33
CA GLU A 77 -35.76 -15.26 -27.56
C GLU A 77 -36.02 -14.55 -28.90
N GLU A 78 -35.07 -13.76 -29.40
CA GLU A 78 -35.26 -13.05 -30.68
C GLU A 78 -35.14 -13.97 -31.90
N LEU A 79 -34.41 -15.10 -31.79
CA LEU A 79 -34.29 -16.08 -32.88
C LEU A 79 -35.57 -16.90 -33.10
N ILE A 80 -36.45 -17.01 -32.10
CA ILE A 80 -37.70 -17.79 -32.20
C ILE A 80 -38.86 -16.93 -32.75
N LYS A 81 -38.75 -15.60 -32.67
CA LYS A 81 -39.79 -14.68 -33.15
C LYS A 81 -39.58 -14.16 -34.56
N ALA A 82 -38.53 -14.60 -35.28
CA ALA A 82 -38.35 -14.24 -36.67
C ALA A 82 -39.55 -14.78 -37.50
N PRO A 83 -40.44 -13.91 -38.01
CA PRO A 83 -41.51 -14.34 -38.89
C PRO A 83 -40.89 -14.91 -40.15
N ALA A 84 -41.44 -16.03 -40.65
CA ALA A 84 -41.05 -16.66 -41.90
C ALA A 84 -40.95 -15.59 -43.00
N VAL A 85 -39.70 -15.31 -43.42
CA VAL A 85 -39.39 -14.38 -44.49
C VAL A 85 -40.01 -14.94 -45.76
N LYS A 86 -41.04 -14.27 -46.27
CA LYS A 86 -41.47 -14.45 -47.65
C LYS A 86 -40.34 -13.95 -48.54
N GLU A 87 -39.81 -14.84 -49.38
CA GLU A 87 -38.87 -14.48 -50.45
C GLU A 87 -39.39 -13.27 -51.21
N SER A 88 -38.62 -12.18 -51.14
CA SER A 88 -38.86 -10.95 -51.89
C SER A 88 -37.79 -10.89 -52.99
N PRO A 89 -38.18 -10.53 -54.22
CA PRO A 89 -37.33 -10.70 -55.39
C PRO A 89 -36.12 -9.77 -55.38
N GLU A 90 -35.00 -10.39 -55.74
CA GLU A 90 -33.77 -9.87 -56.32
C GLU A 90 -33.86 -8.39 -56.73
N LYS A 91 -33.26 -7.52 -55.91
CA LYS A 91 -32.97 -6.13 -56.29
C LYS A 91 -31.51 -6.02 -56.70
N GLU A 92 -31.37 -5.73 -57.97
CA GLU A 92 -30.17 -5.38 -58.72
C GLU A 92 -29.33 -4.33 -57.96
N PHE A 93 -28.07 -4.69 -57.72
CA PHE A 93 -27.08 -3.89 -57.03
C PHE A 93 -26.58 -2.76 -57.96
N VAL A 94 -27.00 -1.52 -57.70
CA VAL A 94 -26.38 -0.35 -58.33
C VAL A 94 -25.20 0.07 -57.46
N VAL A 95 -24.00 -0.12 -58.01
CA VAL A 95 -22.72 0.33 -57.45
C VAL A 95 -22.67 1.85 -57.45
N VAL A 96 -22.66 2.47 -56.26
CA VAL A 96 -22.32 3.88 -56.09
C VAL A 96 -20.89 3.97 -55.52
N PRO A 97 -19.97 4.70 -56.20
CA PRO A 97 -18.59 4.84 -55.74
C PRO A 97 -18.51 5.62 -54.41
N SER A 98 -17.77 5.07 -53.46
CA SER A 98 -17.45 5.68 -52.17
C SER A 98 -16.29 6.65 -52.34
N GLU A 99 -16.54 7.96 -52.17
CA GLU A 99 -15.49 8.97 -52.05
C GLU A 99 -14.76 8.80 -50.72
N ARG A 100 -13.45 8.55 -50.83
CA ARG A 100 -12.51 8.29 -49.75
C ARG A 100 -11.99 9.63 -49.19
N PRO A 101 -12.26 9.99 -47.92
CA PRO A 101 -11.59 11.11 -47.28
C PRO A 101 -10.14 10.73 -46.97
N THR A 102 -9.19 11.39 -47.63
CA THR A 102 -7.76 11.33 -47.32
C THR A 102 -7.48 12.09 -46.03
N ALA A 103 -7.22 11.37 -44.95
CA ALA A 103 -6.58 11.93 -43.76
C ALA A 103 -5.05 11.79 -43.92
N PRO A 104 -4.26 12.80 -43.52
CA PRO A 104 -2.81 12.76 -43.64
C PRO A 104 -2.20 11.75 -42.66
N GLU A 105 -1.54 10.72 -43.21
CA GLU A 105 -0.67 9.82 -42.49
C GLU A 105 0.49 10.61 -41.86
N LYS A 106 0.60 10.54 -40.53
CA LYS A 106 1.84 10.90 -39.85
C LYS A 106 2.83 9.74 -40.03
N PRO A 107 4.11 10.02 -40.34
CA PRO A 107 5.12 8.98 -40.44
C PRO A 107 5.36 8.38 -39.04
N PHE A 108 4.94 7.13 -38.87
CA PHE A 108 5.35 6.28 -37.77
C PHE A 108 6.76 5.78 -38.11
N VAL A 109 7.76 6.38 -37.47
CA VAL A 109 9.15 5.90 -37.53
C VAL A 109 9.23 4.70 -36.59
N GLU A 110 9.19 3.52 -37.17
CA GLU A 110 9.49 2.26 -36.49
C GLU A 110 11.02 2.17 -36.35
N GLU A 111 11.55 2.72 -35.26
CA GLU A 111 12.96 2.62 -34.87
C GLU A 111 13.20 1.21 -34.34
N LYS A 112 13.64 0.35 -35.26
CA LYS A 112 13.95 -1.06 -35.00
C LYS A 112 15.44 -1.14 -34.67
N ASP A 113 15.78 -0.80 -33.43
CA ASP A 113 17.14 -0.94 -32.94
C ASP A 113 17.47 -2.42 -32.70
N GLU A 114 18.31 -2.91 -33.59
CA GLU A 114 18.92 -4.23 -33.61
C GLU A 114 19.94 -4.31 -32.46
N ILE A 115 19.47 -4.68 -31.26
CA ILE A 115 20.35 -4.96 -30.12
C ILE A 115 21.10 -6.25 -30.42
N LYS A 116 22.36 -6.10 -30.85
CA LYS A 116 23.34 -7.19 -30.89
C LYS A 116 23.76 -7.50 -29.46
N GLU A 117 23.19 -8.56 -28.89
CA GLU A 117 23.71 -9.17 -27.67
C GLU A 117 25.05 -9.84 -28.00
N GLU A 118 26.14 -9.09 -27.81
CA GLU A 118 27.49 -9.64 -27.75
C GLU A 118 27.67 -10.28 -26.37
N PHE A 119 27.41 -11.59 -26.32
CA PHE A 119 27.55 -12.43 -25.14
C PHE A 119 29.05 -12.60 -24.83
N ILE A 120 29.59 -11.73 -23.99
CA ILE A 120 30.94 -11.86 -23.43
C ILE A 120 30.84 -12.89 -22.30
N GLU A 121 31.34 -14.11 -22.55
CA GLU A 121 31.61 -15.08 -21.50
C GLU A 121 32.76 -14.57 -20.63
N GLU A 122 32.44 -13.70 -19.67
CA GLU A 122 33.36 -13.31 -18.62
C GLU A 122 33.54 -14.49 -17.67
N LYS A 123 34.74 -15.06 -17.73
CA LYS A 123 35.20 -16.13 -16.85
C LYS A 123 35.25 -15.59 -15.42
N ILE A 124 34.16 -15.80 -14.67
CA ILE A 124 34.07 -15.47 -13.25
C ILE A 124 35.08 -16.32 -12.49
N GLU A 125 36.23 -15.71 -12.22
CA GLU A 125 37.19 -16.21 -11.25
C GLU A 125 36.51 -16.13 -9.88
N SER A 126 36.34 -17.29 -9.25
CA SER A 126 35.64 -17.44 -7.97
C SER A 126 36.31 -16.60 -6.89
N VAL A 127 35.75 -15.40 -6.64
CA VAL A 127 36.13 -14.55 -5.52
C VAL A 127 35.77 -15.31 -4.24
N PRO A 128 36.72 -15.56 -3.33
CA PRO A 128 36.44 -16.23 -2.07
C PRO A 128 35.46 -15.38 -1.26
N GLU A 129 34.25 -15.92 -1.07
CA GLU A 129 33.20 -15.37 -0.24
C GLU A 129 33.63 -15.44 1.23
N THR A 130 34.51 -14.54 1.66
CA THR A 130 34.69 -14.22 3.08
C THR A 130 33.44 -13.48 3.52
N ARG A 131 32.44 -14.26 3.94
CA ARG A 131 31.19 -13.84 4.53
C ARG A 131 31.47 -13.10 5.84
N GLU A 132 31.80 -11.82 5.76
CA GLU A 132 31.67 -10.92 6.91
C GLU A 132 30.20 -10.93 7.32
N GLU A 133 29.92 -11.35 8.55
CA GLU A 133 28.58 -11.39 9.12
C GLU A 133 28.03 -9.96 9.17
N THR A 134 27.25 -9.58 8.16
CA THR A 134 26.53 -8.31 8.17
C THR A 134 25.61 -8.32 9.40
N LYS A 135 25.85 -7.40 10.33
CA LYS A 135 25.03 -7.25 11.54
C LYS A 135 23.57 -7.20 11.18
N SER A 136 22.75 -7.91 11.96
CA SER A 136 21.32 -7.94 11.73
C SER A 136 20.70 -6.55 11.96
N LEU A 137 19.60 -6.26 11.26
CA LEU A 137 18.85 -4.99 11.41
C LEU A 137 18.38 -4.76 12.87
N SER A 138 18.23 -5.83 13.64
CA SER A 138 17.97 -5.80 15.08
C SER A 138 19.15 -5.31 15.92
N GLU A 139 20.39 -5.66 15.56
CA GLU A 139 21.59 -5.20 16.25
C GLU A 139 21.82 -3.71 16.00
N ILE A 140 21.59 -3.24 14.77
CA ILE A 140 21.69 -1.82 14.43
C ILE A 140 20.66 -1.00 15.23
N ARG A 141 19.46 -1.53 15.43
CA ARG A 141 18.46 -0.90 16.31
C ARG A 141 18.97 -0.78 17.76
N ALA A 142 19.63 -1.81 18.29
CA ALA A 142 20.21 -1.74 19.63
C ALA A 142 21.33 -0.68 19.70
N LEU A 143 22.20 -0.65 18.69
CA LEU A 143 23.30 0.31 18.57
C LEU A 143 22.79 1.75 18.43
N SER A 144 21.70 1.97 17.70
CA SER A 144 21.13 3.31 17.50
C SER A 144 20.76 4.01 18.81
N ASN A 145 20.37 3.25 19.84
CA ASN A 145 20.01 3.81 21.14
C ASN A 145 21.23 4.24 21.97
N THR A 146 22.40 3.66 21.73
CA THR A 146 23.62 3.95 22.49
C THR A 146 24.57 4.88 21.74
N ASN A 147 24.72 4.69 20.43
CA ASN A 147 25.54 5.53 19.57
C ASN A 147 24.90 5.68 18.17
N PRO A 148 24.11 6.76 17.96
CA PRO A 148 23.46 7.04 16.67
C PRO A 148 24.45 7.16 15.51
N SER A 149 25.61 7.80 15.73
CA SER A 149 26.61 8.05 14.69
C SER A 149 27.22 6.75 14.19
N ASP A 150 27.56 5.83 15.09
CA ASP A 150 28.10 4.52 14.71
C ASP A 150 27.04 3.69 13.98
N ALA A 151 25.77 3.77 14.42
CA ALA A 151 24.67 3.06 13.77
C ALA A 151 24.45 3.49 12.32
N VAL A 152 24.60 4.79 12.01
CA VAL A 152 24.56 5.29 10.62
C VAL A 152 25.76 4.78 9.82
N GLY A 153 26.96 4.76 10.43
CA GLY A 153 28.15 4.17 9.79
C GLY A 153 27.93 2.71 9.37
N GLU A 154 27.34 1.90 10.24
CA GLU A 154 26.99 0.49 9.96
C GLU A 154 25.91 0.35 8.88
N CYS A 155 25.00 1.33 8.75
CA CYS A 155 24.00 1.32 7.67
C CYS A 155 24.63 1.36 6.27
N SER A 156 25.82 1.94 6.12
CA SER A 156 26.54 2.04 4.84
C SER A 156 26.97 0.68 4.29
N LEU A 157 27.03 -0.36 5.14
CA LEU A 157 27.40 -1.73 4.75
C LEU A 157 26.19 -2.55 4.30
N LEU A 158 24.97 -2.02 4.43
CA LEU A 158 23.75 -2.74 4.07
C LEU A 158 23.31 -2.41 2.65
N GLN A 159 22.65 -3.38 2.00
CA GLN A 159 22.04 -3.19 0.68
C GLN A 159 20.93 -2.11 0.66
N ASN A 160 20.33 -1.78 1.82
CA ASN A 160 19.25 -0.82 1.95
C ASN A 160 19.62 0.31 2.93
N VAL A 161 20.64 1.08 2.60
CA VAL A 161 21.21 2.17 3.43
C VAL A 161 20.11 3.14 3.88
N ASP A 162 19.32 3.67 2.96
CA ASP A 162 18.24 4.64 3.20
C ASP A 162 17.21 4.16 4.23
N LYS A 163 16.80 2.89 4.11
CA LYS A 163 15.84 2.29 5.03
C LYS A 163 16.42 2.12 6.43
N CYS A 164 17.72 1.80 6.50
CA CYS A 164 18.46 1.70 7.75
C CYS A 164 18.59 3.07 8.43
N VAL A 165 19.02 4.10 7.69
CA VAL A 165 19.13 5.48 8.20
C VAL A 165 17.77 6.00 8.68
N SER A 166 16.68 5.76 7.93
CA SER A 166 15.32 6.10 8.37
C SER A 166 14.93 5.43 9.70
N LEU A 167 15.35 4.18 9.92
CA LEU A 167 15.09 3.48 11.18
C LEU A 167 15.90 4.09 12.34
N VAL A 168 17.18 4.41 12.10
CA VAL A 168 18.05 5.07 13.10
C VAL A 168 17.48 6.43 13.48
N ALA A 169 17.07 7.24 12.49
CA ALA A 169 16.40 8.53 12.72
C ALA A 169 15.20 8.36 13.66
N LYS A 170 14.28 7.45 13.34
CA LYS A 170 13.05 7.21 14.12
C LYS A 170 13.33 6.72 15.54
N ASN A 171 14.31 5.83 15.73
CA ASN A 171 14.63 5.32 17.07
C ASN A 171 15.32 6.39 17.94
N THR A 172 16.13 7.25 17.33
CA THR A 172 16.91 8.29 18.03
C THR A 172 16.15 9.60 18.18
N ASN A 173 14.95 9.67 17.59
CA ASN A 173 14.14 10.88 17.47
C ASN A 173 14.92 12.06 16.86
N ASN A 174 15.78 11.78 15.88
CA ASN A 174 16.63 12.78 15.21
C ASN A 174 16.20 12.95 13.74
N PRO A 175 15.45 14.02 13.40
CA PRO A 175 14.95 14.26 12.05
C PRO A 175 16.04 14.70 11.07
N ASP A 176 17.18 15.23 11.54
CA ASP A 176 18.26 15.68 10.65
C ASP A 176 18.87 14.52 9.86
N LEU A 177 18.85 13.31 10.42
CA LEU A 177 19.29 12.08 9.74
C LEU A 177 18.44 11.74 8.52
N CYS A 178 17.19 12.21 8.44
CA CYS A 178 16.39 12.00 7.24
C CYS A 178 16.97 12.73 6.02
N ARG A 179 17.80 13.77 6.19
CA ARG A 179 18.46 14.49 5.08
C ARG A 179 19.56 13.69 4.40
N GLU A 180 20.11 12.69 5.09
CA GLU A 180 21.16 11.81 4.58
C GLU A 180 20.60 10.68 3.69
N ILE A 181 19.27 10.60 3.54
CA ILE A 181 18.59 9.59 2.72
C ILE A 181 18.55 10.06 1.26
N ASP A 182 19.04 9.21 0.36
CA ASP A 182 19.12 9.47 -1.08
C ASP A 182 17.77 9.25 -1.78
N ASP A 183 17.10 8.13 -1.49
CA ASP A 183 15.77 7.82 -2.03
C ASP A 183 14.71 8.82 -1.51
N SER A 184 14.12 9.57 -2.43
CA SER A 184 13.16 10.63 -2.10
C SER A 184 11.89 10.10 -1.41
N ASP A 185 11.42 8.91 -1.77
CA ASP A 185 10.19 8.34 -1.19
C ASP A 185 10.46 7.88 0.24
N ILE A 186 11.61 7.26 0.50
CA ILE A 186 12.02 6.87 1.85
C ILE A 186 12.27 8.11 2.71
N ARG A 187 12.92 9.14 2.15
CA ARG A 187 13.18 10.40 2.84
C ARG A 187 11.91 11.13 3.23
N ASP A 188 10.97 11.28 2.31
CA ASP A 188 9.70 11.95 2.57
C ASP A 188 8.90 11.19 3.64
N ASN A 189 8.91 9.85 3.60
CA ASN A 189 8.31 9.01 4.63
C ASN A 189 9.04 9.09 5.99
N CYS A 190 10.34 9.41 5.99
CA CYS A 190 11.10 9.69 7.21
C CYS A 190 10.63 10.99 7.84
N PHE A 191 10.57 12.09 7.09
CA PHE A 191 10.07 13.38 7.58
C PHE A 191 8.60 13.36 7.97
N LEU A 192 7.75 12.63 7.23
CA LEU A 192 6.33 12.48 7.56
C LEU A 192 6.11 11.90 8.97
N PHE A 193 6.99 11.01 9.43
CA PHE A 193 6.93 10.48 10.79
C PHE A 193 7.14 11.58 11.85
N PHE A 194 8.11 12.47 11.63
CA PHE A 194 8.41 13.58 12.55
C PHE A 194 7.42 14.74 12.41
N GLY A 195 6.85 14.92 11.23
CA GLY A 195 5.85 15.94 10.93
C GLY A 195 4.56 15.81 11.75
N GLN A 196 4.27 14.60 12.27
CA GLN A 196 3.14 14.39 13.19
C GLN A 196 3.32 15.22 14.46
N SER A 197 4.52 15.19 15.05
CA SER A 197 4.80 15.89 16.31
C SER A 197 5.27 17.33 16.14
N ASN A 198 5.73 17.72 14.94
CA ASN A 198 6.22 19.08 14.68
C ASN A 198 6.10 19.42 13.18
N GLU A 199 5.21 20.38 12.87
CA GLU A 199 4.92 20.82 11.50
C GLU A 199 6.14 21.32 10.72
N ILE A 200 7.20 21.76 11.40
CA ILE A 200 8.41 22.29 10.75
C ILE A 200 9.02 21.24 9.82
N HIS A 201 8.94 19.96 10.19
CA HIS A 201 9.48 18.86 9.39
C HIS A 201 8.68 18.58 8.10
N CYS A 202 7.43 19.05 8.01
CA CYS A 202 6.65 18.93 6.78
C CYS A 202 7.24 19.77 5.64
N ALA A 203 7.96 20.86 5.95
CA ALA A 203 8.58 21.72 4.94
C ALA A 203 9.71 21.03 4.17
N ASP A 204 10.38 20.06 4.80
CA ASP A 204 11.52 19.30 4.24
C ASP A 204 11.07 18.16 3.30
N ILE A 205 9.76 17.88 3.20
CA ILE A 205 9.20 16.87 2.29
C ILE A 205 9.21 17.38 0.84
N LEU A 206 9.80 16.60 -0.06
CA LEU A 206 9.90 16.95 -1.48
C LEU A 206 8.57 16.81 -2.23
N SER A 207 7.88 15.68 -2.01
CA SER A 207 6.63 15.37 -2.67
C SER A 207 5.55 16.35 -2.21
N THR A 208 5.03 17.14 -3.15
CA THR A 208 4.00 18.14 -2.84
C THR A 208 2.71 17.52 -2.32
N ALA A 209 2.37 16.31 -2.78
CA ALA A 209 1.21 15.57 -2.28
C ALA A 209 1.40 15.14 -0.82
N VAL A 210 2.54 14.50 -0.50
CA VAL A 210 2.86 14.04 0.86
C VAL A 210 3.02 15.22 1.81
N ARG A 211 3.67 16.31 1.37
CA ARG A 211 3.83 17.53 2.16
C ARG A 211 2.50 18.14 2.57
N ARG A 212 1.54 18.24 1.64
CA ARG A 212 0.18 18.73 1.96
C ARG A 212 -0.52 17.84 2.98
N SER A 213 -0.41 16.51 2.82
CA SER A 213 -0.96 15.56 3.79
C SER A 213 -0.30 15.71 5.16
N CYS A 214 1.00 16.00 5.23
CA CYS A 214 1.72 16.23 6.48
C CYS A 214 1.14 17.42 7.27
N PHE A 215 0.99 18.59 6.63
CA PHE A 215 0.40 19.77 7.27
C PHE A 215 -1.03 19.51 7.75
N LEU A 216 -1.86 18.84 6.95
CA LEU A 216 -3.22 18.47 7.35
C LEU A 216 -3.27 17.54 8.57
N LEU A 217 -2.26 16.69 8.75
CA LEU A 217 -2.18 15.79 9.90
C LEU A 217 -1.69 16.51 11.16
N ALA A 218 -0.74 17.45 11.03
CA ALA A 218 -0.25 18.26 12.14
C ALA A 218 -1.39 19.08 12.79
N ASP A 219 -2.29 19.65 11.97
CA ASP A 219 -3.45 20.42 12.46
C ASP A 219 -4.44 19.59 13.32
N ILE A 220 -4.45 18.26 13.18
CA ILE A 220 -5.38 17.38 13.91
C ILE A 220 -4.88 17.08 15.34
N GLU A 221 -3.56 17.07 15.58
CA GLU A 221 -3.00 16.74 16.90
C GLU A 221 -3.05 17.90 17.90
N GLU A 222 -3.32 19.14 17.46
CA GLU A 222 -3.46 20.30 18.36
C GLU A 222 -4.85 20.43 19.04
N ILE A 223 -5.78 19.49 18.80
CA ILE A 223 -7.14 19.47 19.36
C ILE A 223 -7.25 18.47 20.52
#